data_AF-A0A8B7R9V8-F1
#
_entry.id   AF-A0A8B7R9V8-F1
#
_cell.length_a   1.000
_cell.length_b   1.000
_cell.length_c   1.000
_cell.angle_alpha   90.00
_cell.angle_beta   90.00
_cell.angle_gamma   90.00
#
_symmetry.space_group_name_H-M   'P 1'
#
loop_
_entity.id
_entity.type
_entity.pdbx_description
1 polymer ?
#
loop_
_entity_poly.entity_id
_entity_poly.type
_entity_poly.pdbx_seq_one_letter_code
_entity_poly.pdbx_strand_id
1 'polypeptide(L)'
;MFFSQAGARPRTWEASPSEHKKWVEVFKACDEDKKGYLSREDYKVAVVMLFGYKPSKIEADSVMSSVNPSTSELQESQAMMHWL
;
A
#
# COMPACT_ATOMS: atom_id res chain seq x y z
N MET A 1 41.12 -8.51 9.01
CA MET A 1 39.69 -8.82 9.18
C MET A 1 38.90 -7.70 8.54
N PHE A 2 38.30 -7.96 7.37
CA PHE A 2 37.44 -6.99 6.68
C PHE A 2 35.99 -7.25 7.13
N PHE A 3 35.36 -6.25 7.73
CA PHE A 3 33.93 -6.27 7.98
C PHE A 3 33.21 -5.99 6.66
N SER A 4 32.62 -7.03 6.09
CA SER A 4 31.71 -6.92 4.94
C SER A 4 30.45 -6.17 5.39
N GLN A 5 30.40 -4.86 5.15
CA GLN A 5 29.16 -4.11 5.22
C GLN A 5 28.32 -4.52 4.00
N ALA A 6 27.52 -5.58 4.15
CA ALA A 6 26.43 -5.87 3.24
C ALA A 6 25.42 -4.73 3.38
N GLY A 7 25.56 -3.71 2.53
CA GLY A 7 24.54 -2.70 2.36
C GLY A 7 23.27 -3.37 1.89
N ALA A 8 22.37 -3.70 2.82
CA ALA A 8 21.00 -4.06 2.53
C ALA A 8 20.31 -2.81 1.95
N ARG A 9 20.54 -2.55 0.67
CA ARG A 9 19.76 -1.61 -0.11
C ARG A 9 18.31 -2.12 0.03
N PRO A 10 17.36 -1.32 0.55
CA PRO A 10 15.97 -1.70 0.51
C PRO A 10 15.67 -2.05 -0.94
N ARG A 11 15.27 -3.29 -1.19
CA ARG A 11 14.73 -3.66 -2.50
C ARG A 11 13.40 -2.94 -2.59
N THR A 12 13.42 -1.67 -2.98
CA THR A 12 12.23 -0.96 -3.41
C THR A 12 11.74 -1.74 -4.62
N TRP A 13 10.79 -2.62 -4.39
CA TRP A 13 10.07 -3.21 -5.49
C TRP A 13 9.30 -2.02 -6.10
N GLU A 14 9.63 -1.67 -7.33
CA GLU A 14 8.84 -0.72 -8.09
C GLU A 14 7.86 -1.56 -8.90
N ALA A 15 6.56 -1.34 -8.70
CA ALA A 15 5.56 -1.98 -9.56
C ALA A 15 5.79 -1.55 -11.01
N SER A 16 5.67 -2.50 -11.92
CA SER A 16 5.51 -2.19 -13.34
C SER A 16 4.31 -1.26 -13.53
N PRO A 17 4.33 -0.36 -14.54
CA PRO A 17 3.17 0.48 -14.86
C PRO A 17 1.85 -0.32 -15.00
N SER A 18 1.93 -1.56 -15.51
CA SER A 18 0.79 -2.45 -15.63
C SER A 18 0.27 -2.95 -14.29
N GLU A 19 1.16 -3.26 -13.35
CA GLU A 19 0.79 -3.68 -11.98
C GLU A 19 0.17 -2.50 -11.23
N HIS A 20 0.76 -1.32 -11.36
CA HIS A 20 0.22 -0.10 -10.78
C HIS A 20 -1.20 0.19 -11.28
N LYS A 21 -1.44 0.08 -12.60
CA LYS A 21 -2.78 0.26 -13.17
C LYS A 21 -3.79 -0.71 -12.56
N LYS A 22 -3.45 -2.00 -12.43
CA LYS A 22 -4.31 -3.00 -11.80
C LYS A 22 -4.64 -2.63 -10.36
N TRP A 23 -3.67 -2.12 -9.60
CA TRP A 23 -3.88 -1.75 -8.20
C TRP A 23 -4.78 -0.53 -8.05
N VAL A 24 -4.63 0.46 -8.93
CA VAL A 24 -5.51 1.63 -8.99
C VAL A 24 -6.95 1.22 -9.30
N GLU A 25 -7.16 0.29 -10.23
CA GLU A 25 -8.50 -0.22 -10.56
C GLU A 25 -9.14 -0.96 -9.39
N VAL A 26 -8.39 -1.84 -8.70
CA VAL A 26 -8.89 -2.54 -7.51
C VAL A 26 -9.17 -1.56 -6.38
N PHE A 27 -8.29 -0.60 -6.13
CA PHE A 27 -8.49 0.41 -5.11
C PHE A 27 -9.79 1.18 -5.33
N LYS A 28 -10.03 1.67 -6.55
CA LYS A 28 -11.26 2.37 -6.91
C LYS A 28 -12.52 1.49 -6.80
N ALA A 29 -12.40 0.20 -7.05
CA ALA A 29 -13.51 -0.73 -6.90
C ALA A 29 -13.85 -1.03 -5.43
N CYS A 30 -12.86 -1.00 -4.54
CA CYS A 30 -13.04 -1.22 -3.11
C CYS A 30 -13.39 0.06 -2.33
N ASP A 31 -13.06 1.24 -2.85
CA ASP A 31 -13.43 2.52 -2.26
C ASP A 31 -14.87 2.93 -2.64
N GLU A 32 -15.85 2.31 -1.97
CA GLU A 32 -17.28 2.46 -2.27
C GLU A 32 -17.74 3.93 -2.26
N ASP A 33 -17.28 4.70 -1.27
CA ASP A 33 -17.67 6.11 -1.09
C ASP A 33 -16.78 7.11 -1.86
N LYS A 34 -15.74 6.63 -2.55
CA LYS A 34 -14.70 7.47 -3.19
C LYS A 34 -14.04 8.43 -2.20
N LYS A 35 -13.81 7.95 -0.97
CA LYS A 35 -13.22 8.73 0.13
C LYS A 35 -11.70 8.92 -0.02
N GLY A 36 -11.07 8.18 -0.93
CA GLY A 36 -9.62 8.22 -1.15
C GLY A 36 -8.81 7.36 -0.17
N TYR A 37 -9.48 6.54 0.65
CA TYR A 37 -8.85 5.56 1.54
C TYR A 37 -9.69 4.29 1.65
N LEU A 38 -9.10 3.18 2.09
CA LEU A 38 -9.81 1.93 2.32
C LEU A 38 -10.09 1.74 3.80
N SER A 39 -11.33 1.34 4.13
CA SER A 39 -11.63 0.88 5.49
C SER A 39 -10.91 -0.45 5.78
N ARG A 40 -10.97 -0.90 7.03
CA ARG A 40 -10.43 -2.21 7.40
C ARG A 40 -11.12 -3.35 6.63
N GLU A 41 -12.38 -3.20 6.27
CA GLU A 41 -13.12 -4.17 5.49
C GLU A 41 -12.74 -4.10 4.01
N ASP A 42 -12.69 -2.89 3.45
CA ASP A 42 -12.36 -2.66 2.04
C ASP A 42 -10.95 -3.15 1.70
N TYR A 43 -10.00 -2.94 2.61
CA TYR A 43 -8.64 -3.49 2.49
C TYR A 43 -8.63 -5.01 2.35
N LYS A 44 -9.45 -5.72 3.13
CA LYS A 44 -9.52 -7.19 3.04
C LYS A 44 -10.06 -7.62 1.69
N VAL A 45 -11.06 -6.91 1.17
CA VAL A 45 -11.60 -7.14 -0.18
C VAL A 45 -10.52 -6.91 -1.24
N ALA A 46 -9.75 -5.81 -1.14
CA ALA A 46 -8.65 -5.51 -2.05
C ALA A 46 -7.58 -6.61 -2.05
N VAL A 47 -7.21 -7.15 -0.89
CA VAL A 47 -6.24 -8.28 -0.79
C VAL A 47 -6.79 -9.53 -1.48
N VAL A 48 -8.07 -9.84 -1.29
CA VAL A 48 -8.73 -10.97 -1.98
C VAL A 48 -8.73 -10.75 -3.49
N MET A 49 -9.02 -9.53 -3.97
CA MET A 49 -9.05 -9.21 -5.40
C MET A 49 -7.66 -9.23 -6.06
N LEU A 50 -6.62 -8.77 -5.35
CA LEU A 50 -5.26 -8.69 -5.88
C LEU A 50 -4.51 -10.02 -5.82
N PHE A 51 -4.64 -10.73 -4.69
CA PHE A 51 -3.80 -11.87 -4.35
C PHE A 51 -4.58 -13.18 -4.19
N GLY A 52 -5.92 -13.13 -4.17
CA GLY A 52 -6.76 -14.34 -4.13
C GLY A 52 -6.81 -15.05 -2.78
N TYR A 53 -6.34 -14.42 -1.69
CA TYR A 53 -6.40 -14.99 -0.35
C TYR A 53 -7.10 -14.05 0.64
N LYS A 54 -7.68 -14.64 1.69
CA LYS A 54 -8.34 -13.89 2.76
C LYS A 54 -7.30 -13.55 3.84
N PRO A 55 -6.97 -12.27 4.04
CA PRO A 55 -6.04 -11.89 5.10
C PRO A 55 -6.63 -12.22 6.48
N SER A 56 -5.78 -12.74 7.35
CA SER A 56 -6.09 -13.02 8.76
C SER A 56 -6.25 -11.72 9.55
N LYS A 57 -6.80 -11.85 10.77
CA LYS A 57 -6.91 -10.72 11.69
C LYS A 57 -5.56 -10.07 11.98
N ILE A 58 -4.54 -10.90 12.24
CA ILE A 58 -3.18 -10.46 12.60
C ILE A 58 -2.52 -9.75 11.42
N GLU A 59 -2.62 -10.27 10.20
CA GLU A 59 -2.07 -9.60 9.00
C GLU A 59 -2.72 -8.25 8.77
N ALA A 60 -4.05 -8.19 8.83
CA ALA A 60 -4.78 -6.94 8.65
C ALA A 60 -4.48 -5.92 9.76
N ASP A 61 -4.37 -6.34 11.03
CA ASP A 61 -3.99 -5.46 12.14
C ASP A 61 -2.55 -4.96 11.99
N SER A 62 -1.61 -5.83 11.61
CA SER A 62 -0.20 -5.47 11.41
C SER A 62 -0.04 -4.38 10.34
N VAL A 63 -0.72 -4.54 9.20
CA VAL A 63 -0.66 -3.54 8.11
C VAL A 63 -1.35 -2.24 8.52
N MET A 64 -2.56 -2.31 9.07
CA MET A 64 -3.34 -1.12 9.41
C MET A 64 -2.75 -0.31 10.57
N SER A 65 -2.15 -0.97 11.57
CA SER A 65 -1.53 -0.28 12.71
C SER A 65 -0.26 0.49 12.33
N SER A 66 0.39 0.13 11.22
CA SER A 66 1.58 0.84 10.72
C SER A 66 1.26 2.20 10.07
N VAL A 67 -0.02 2.46 9.78
CA VAL A 67 -0.49 3.72 9.17
C VAL A 67 -0.80 4.71 10.29
N ASN A 68 0.08 5.68 10.50
CA ASN A 68 -0.18 6.78 11.44
C ASN A 68 -1.28 7.70 10.86
N PRO A 69 -2.37 7.98 11.59
CA PRO A 69 -3.40 8.92 11.12
C PRO A 69 -2.88 10.36 11.01
N SER A 70 -1.76 10.68 11.67
CA SER A 70 -1.19 12.04 11.73
C SER A 70 -0.36 12.45 10.51
N THR A 71 -0.21 11.59 9.49
CA THR A 71 0.54 11.91 8.26
C THR A 71 -0.35 12.19 7.04
N SER A 72 -1.68 12.07 7.18
CA SER A 72 -2.61 12.22 6.06
C SER A 72 -2.81 13.65 5.57
N GLU A 73 -2.33 14.68 6.29
CA GLU A 73 -2.48 16.09 5.88
C GLU A 73 -1.19 16.76 5.37
N LEU A 74 -0.04 16.06 5.36
CA LEU A 74 1.24 16.65 4.94
C LEU A 74 1.96 15.92 3.81
N GLN A 75 1.33 14.91 3.19
CA GLN A 75 1.92 14.18 2.07
C GLN A 75 1.10 14.25 0.77
N GLU A 76 0.00 15.01 0.73
CA GLU A 76 -0.74 15.24 -0.51
C GLU A 76 0.04 16.10 -1.52
N SER A 77 0.86 17.05 -1.06
CA SER A 77 1.68 17.88 -1.97
C SER A 77 2.97 17.21 -2.46
N GLN A 78 3.46 16.17 -1.77
CA GLN A 78 4.63 15.40 -2.21
C GLN A 78 4.24 14.18 -3.07
N ALA A 79 3.09 13.55 -2.81
CA ALA A 79 2.60 12.44 -3.64
C ALA A 79 2.23 12.88 -5.07
N MET A 80 1.74 14.11 -5.25
CA MET A 80 1.41 14.65 -6.57
C MET A 80 2.63 15.07 -7.41
N MET A 81 3.79 15.32 -6.80
CA MET A 81 5.02 15.69 -7.53
C MET A 81 5.86 14.48 -7.98
N HIS A 82 5.54 13.27 -7.49
CA HIS A 82 6.22 12.03 -7.90
C HIS A 82 5.37 11.16 -8.84
N TRP A 83 4.17 11.63 -9.21
CA TRP A 83 3.24 10.99 -10.16
C TRP A 83 2.86 11.90 -11.35
N LEU A 84 3.58 13.01 -11.55
CA LEU A 84 3.60 13.86 -12.75
C LEU A 84 5.01 13.86 -13.34
#